data_AF-A0A645DE96-F1
#
_entry.id   AF-A0A645DE96-F1
#
_cell.length_a   1.000
_cell.length_b   1.000
_cell.length_c   1.000
_cell.angle_alpha   90.00
_cell.angle_beta   90.00
_cell.angle_gamma   90.00
#
_symmetry.space_group_name_H-M   'P 1'
#
loop_
_entity.id
_entity.type
_entity.pdbx_description
1 polymer ?
#
loop_
_entity_poly.entity_id
_entity_poly.type
_entity_poly.pdbx_seq_one_letter_code
_entity_poly.pdbx_strand_id
1 'polypeptide(L)'
;MSKKLLMLIGILLVCLLISCDEGNTAIAAFEGTWLFPDQGGYSDISVYVDNDGNTGIADIGFTTSTYSYWCYGGGTYSGTVLVGTYDYNMDDSSIADADASGSDYSISITYSISGGKLSISCSGTGPLNGKSFSNGVLQ
;
A
#
# COMPACT_ATOMS: atom_id res chain seq x y z
N MET A 1 14.51 -22.15 -43.90
CA MET A 1 13.66 -21.60 -42.82
C MET A 1 12.49 -20.88 -43.47
N SER A 2 11.23 -21.22 -43.13
CA SER A 2 10.07 -20.67 -43.85
C SER A 2 9.81 -19.21 -43.43
N LYS A 3 9.29 -18.38 -44.34
CA LYS A 3 8.94 -16.97 -44.04
C LYS A 3 7.97 -16.85 -42.85
N LYS A 4 7.12 -17.87 -42.64
CA LYS A 4 6.21 -17.97 -41.49
C LYS A 4 6.95 -18.19 -40.17
N LEU A 5 8.05 -18.95 -40.17
CA LEU A 5 8.86 -19.21 -38.98
C LEU A 5 9.68 -17.97 -38.57
N LEU A 6 10.20 -17.19 -39.53
CA LEU A 6 10.85 -15.91 -39.23
C LEU A 6 9.86 -14.88 -38.63
N MET A 7 8.62 -14.87 -39.12
CA MET A 7 7.61 -13.94 -38.63
C MET A 7 7.16 -14.26 -37.20
N LEU A 8 7.02 -15.56 -36.87
CA LEU A 8 6.71 -16.02 -35.51
C LEU A 8 7.83 -15.70 -34.52
N ILE A 9 9.09 -15.87 -34.92
CA ILE A 9 10.24 -15.50 -34.10
C ILE A 9 10.33 -13.99 -33.92
N GLY A 10 10.04 -13.21 -34.96
CA GLY A 10 9.99 -11.74 -34.89
C GLY A 10 8.90 -11.23 -33.94
N ILE A 11 7.69 -11.79 -34.01
CA ILE A 11 6.58 -11.44 -33.10
C ILE A 11 6.92 -11.84 -31.66
N LEU A 12 7.50 -13.03 -31.45
CA LEU A 12 7.92 -13.49 -30.13
C LEU A 12 9.01 -12.58 -29.53
N LEU A 13 9.97 -12.13 -30.35
CA LEU A 13 11.01 -11.16 -29.95
C LEU A 13 10.43 -9.78 -29.63
N VAL A 14 9.43 -9.30 -30.39
CA VAL A 14 8.74 -8.03 -30.09
C VAL A 14 7.94 -8.15 -28.80
N CYS A 15 7.27 -9.28 -28.53
CA CYS A 15 6.59 -9.51 -27.25
C CYS A 15 7.55 -9.62 -26.06
N LEU A 16 8.79 -10.08 -26.26
CA LEU A 16 9.84 -10.11 -25.24
C LEU A 16 10.48 -8.73 -25.00
N LEU A 17 10.35 -7.80 -25.96
CA LEU A 17 10.82 -6.41 -25.84
C LEU A 17 9.75 -5.48 -25.30
N ILE A 18 8.49 -5.91 -25.25
CA ILE A 18 7.50 -5.40 -24.29
C ILE A 18 7.81 -6.06 -22.94
N SER A 19 9.03 -5.86 -22.44
CA SER A 19 9.18 -5.76 -21.00
C SER A 19 8.29 -4.56 -20.68
N CYS A 20 7.16 -4.83 -20.04
CA CYS A 20 6.54 -3.82 -19.22
C CYS A 20 7.71 -3.23 -18.43
N ASP A 21 7.96 -1.94 -18.59
CA ASP A 21 8.65 -1.19 -17.57
C ASP A 21 7.71 -1.28 -16.37
N GLU A 22 7.73 -2.43 -15.69
CA GLU A 22 7.45 -2.48 -14.27
C GLU A 22 8.61 -1.70 -13.68
N GLY A 23 8.54 -0.39 -13.89
CA GLY A 23 9.49 0.58 -13.42
C GLY A 23 9.62 0.23 -11.98
N ASN A 24 10.81 -0.24 -11.63
CA ASN A 24 11.14 -0.68 -10.30
C ASN A 24 10.88 0.53 -9.42
N THR A 25 9.63 0.66 -8.96
CA THR A 25 9.14 1.86 -8.34
C THR A 25 9.82 1.78 -7.01
N ALA A 26 10.92 2.52 -6.91
CA ALA A 26 11.70 2.56 -5.69
C ALA A 26 10.72 2.85 -4.57
N ILE A 27 10.77 2.09 -3.49
CA ILE A 27 9.80 2.22 -2.39
C ILE A 27 9.81 3.68 -1.87
N ALA A 28 10.95 4.37 -1.98
CA ALA A 28 11.13 5.80 -1.78
C ALA A 28 10.11 6.70 -2.52
N ALA A 29 9.53 6.24 -3.64
CA ALA A 29 8.50 6.96 -4.38
C ALA A 29 7.17 7.05 -3.60
N PHE A 30 6.94 6.15 -2.63
CA PHE A 30 5.75 6.15 -1.78
C PHE A 30 5.95 6.95 -0.50
N GLU A 31 7.20 7.33 -0.15
CA GLU A 31 7.48 8.04 1.10
C GLU A 31 6.74 9.37 1.20
N GLY A 32 6.21 9.63 2.39
CA GLY A 32 5.55 10.88 2.73
C GLY A 32 4.18 10.68 3.37
N THR A 33 3.55 11.80 3.68
CA THR A 33 2.17 11.86 4.16
C THR A 33 1.27 12.20 3.00
N TRP A 34 0.28 11.34 2.76
CA TRP A 34 -0.64 11.44 1.64
C TRP A 34 -2.05 11.69 2.16
N LEU A 35 -2.68 12.73 1.64
CA LEU A 35 -4.05 13.10 1.98
C LEU A 35 -5.04 12.39 1.05
N PHE A 36 -5.96 11.62 1.63
CA PHE A 36 -7.00 10.87 0.92
C PHE A 36 -8.38 11.57 1.02
N PRO A 37 -8.76 12.41 0.05
CA PRO A 37 -9.93 13.28 0.15
C PRO A 37 -11.26 12.54 0.33
N ASP A 38 -11.31 11.26 -0.06
CA ASP A 38 -12.51 10.43 -0.01
C ASP A 38 -12.79 9.83 1.40
N GLN A 39 -11.96 10.12 2.41
CA GLN A 39 -12.05 9.55 3.79
C GLN A 39 -12.71 10.49 4.84
N GLY A 40 -13.43 11.53 4.42
CA GLY A 40 -14.32 12.28 5.32
C GLY A 40 -13.64 13.11 6.43
N GLY A 41 -12.35 13.40 6.34
CA GLY A 41 -11.64 14.34 7.24
C GLY A 41 -10.58 13.73 8.17
N TYR A 42 -10.41 12.41 8.20
CA TYR A 42 -9.31 11.70 8.88
C TYR A 42 -8.50 10.93 7.83
N SER A 43 -7.69 11.65 7.06
CA SER A 43 -7.26 11.21 5.73
C SER A 43 -5.75 11.24 5.51
N ASP A 44 -4.96 11.43 6.55
CA ASP A 44 -3.50 11.39 6.43
C ASP A 44 -3.04 9.95 6.59
N ILE A 45 -2.55 9.36 5.50
CA ILE A 45 -1.85 8.08 5.52
C ILE A 45 -0.38 8.37 5.29
N SER A 46 0.47 7.96 6.22
CA SER A 46 1.91 8.14 6.11
C SER A 46 2.60 6.82 5.78
N VAL A 47 3.45 6.87 4.76
CA VAL A 47 4.33 5.77 4.36
C VAL A 47 5.75 6.21 4.63
N TYR A 48 6.47 5.43 5.43
CA TYR A 48 7.88 5.65 5.72
C TYR A 48 8.68 4.42 5.29
N VAL A 49 9.83 4.65 4.67
CA VAL A 49 10.81 3.60 4.37
C VAL A 49 11.99 3.79 5.30
N ASP A 50 12.42 2.69 5.92
CA ASP A 50 13.60 2.74 6.78
C ASP A 50 14.87 2.86 5.94
N ASN A 51 15.95 3.29 6.59
CA ASN A 51 17.24 3.55 5.94
C ASN A 51 17.88 2.30 5.29
N ASP A 52 17.40 1.09 5.59
CA ASP A 52 17.89 -0.15 4.98
C ASP A 52 17.26 -0.42 3.58
N GLY A 53 16.28 0.40 3.18
CA GLY A 53 15.57 0.34 1.91
C GLY A 53 14.68 -0.89 1.74
N ASN A 54 14.54 -1.73 2.76
CA ASN A 54 13.84 -3.01 2.70
C ASN A 54 12.78 -3.15 3.80
N THR A 55 12.83 -2.36 4.87
CA THR A 55 11.75 -2.25 5.85
C THR A 55 11.06 -0.90 5.78
N GLY A 56 9.88 -0.82 6.37
CA GLY A 56 9.21 0.44 6.56
C GLY A 56 7.99 0.35 7.45
N ILE A 57 7.40 1.52 7.64
CA ILE A 57 6.29 1.76 8.55
C ILE A 57 5.13 2.31 7.73
N ALA A 58 3.92 1.86 8.07
CA ALA A 58 2.67 2.41 7.59
C ALA A 58 1.87 2.92 8.79
N ASP A 59 1.47 4.19 8.71
CA ASP A 59 0.52 4.81 9.63
C ASP A 59 -0.74 5.15 8.84
N ILE A 60 -1.81 4.40 9.09
CA ILE A 60 -3.07 4.46 8.33
C ILE A 60 -4.19 4.88 9.27
N GLY A 61 -4.63 6.13 9.13
CA GLY A 61 -5.88 6.61 9.71
C GLY A 61 -7.06 6.38 8.76
N PHE A 62 -8.19 5.89 9.28
CA PHE A 62 -9.44 5.84 8.51
C PHE A 62 -10.68 5.83 9.39
N THR A 63 -11.84 6.13 8.80
CA THR A 63 -13.13 6.09 9.49
C THR A 63 -14.07 5.05 8.87
N THR A 64 -14.95 4.53 9.70
CA THR A 64 -16.14 3.78 9.29
C THR A 64 -17.38 4.58 9.68
N SER A 65 -18.58 4.02 9.46
CA SER A 65 -19.81 4.64 9.97
C SER A 65 -19.84 4.78 11.50
N THR A 66 -18.99 4.04 12.21
CA THR A 66 -19.11 3.83 13.66
C THR A 66 -17.84 4.23 14.41
N TYR A 67 -16.67 4.05 13.81
CA TYR A 67 -15.37 4.16 14.49
C TYR A 67 -14.35 4.92 13.66
N SER A 68 -13.44 5.60 14.33
CA SER A 68 -12.20 6.12 13.78
C SER A 68 -11.06 5.20 14.18
N TYR A 69 -10.22 4.78 13.24
CA TYR A 69 -9.08 3.89 13.45
C TYR A 69 -7.78 4.62 13.17
N TRP A 70 -6.76 4.33 14.00
CA TRP A 70 -5.36 4.67 13.77
C TRP A 70 -4.56 3.39 13.82
N CYS A 71 -4.06 2.96 12.68
CA CYS A 71 -3.33 1.72 12.52
C CYS A 71 -1.85 2.02 12.30
N TYR A 72 -1.00 1.58 13.21
CA TYR A 72 0.44 1.77 13.13
C TYR A 72 1.14 0.42 13.06
N GLY A 73 1.92 0.21 12.02
CA GLY A 73 2.61 -1.05 11.81
C GLY A 73 3.78 -0.93 10.86
N GLY A 74 4.50 -2.03 10.71
CA GLY A 74 5.66 -2.08 9.85
C GLY A 74 5.91 -3.48 9.32
N GLY A 75 6.87 -3.58 8.40
CA GLY A 75 7.16 -4.84 7.74
C GLY A 75 8.34 -4.76 6.81
N THR A 76 8.44 -5.77 5.95
CA THR A 76 9.45 -5.86 4.90
C THR A 76 8.81 -5.66 3.54
N TYR A 77 9.46 -4.89 2.69
CA TYR A 77 9.04 -4.66 1.32
C TYR A 77 9.50 -5.76 0.37
N SER A 78 8.61 -6.11 -0.55
CA SER A 78 8.91 -6.87 -1.76
C SER A 78 8.31 -6.12 -2.94
N GLY A 79 9.13 -5.34 -3.65
CA GLY A 79 8.65 -4.39 -4.65
C GLY A 79 7.77 -3.33 -4.01
N THR A 80 6.52 -3.20 -4.48
CA THR A 80 5.55 -2.22 -3.97
C THR A 80 4.65 -2.78 -2.85
N VAL A 81 4.99 -3.95 -2.29
CA VAL A 81 4.20 -4.61 -1.26
C VAL A 81 4.95 -4.61 0.07
N LEU A 82 4.38 -4.01 1.11
CA LEU A 82 4.83 -4.16 2.49
C LEU A 82 4.13 -5.37 3.12
N VAL A 83 4.87 -6.28 3.74
CA VAL A 83 4.31 -7.42 4.49
C VAL A 83 4.84 -7.39 5.92
N GLY A 84 3.94 -7.40 6.91
CA GLY A 84 4.33 -7.34 8.30
C GLY A 84 3.14 -7.40 9.26
N THR A 85 3.24 -6.65 10.35
CA THR A 85 2.20 -6.57 11.39
C THR A 85 1.88 -5.13 11.75
N TYR A 86 0.70 -4.93 12.35
CA TYR A 86 0.27 -3.64 12.88
C TYR A 86 -0.57 -3.82 14.14
N ASP A 87 -0.57 -2.77 14.95
CA ASP A 87 -1.52 -2.55 16.01
C ASP A 87 -2.44 -1.39 15.64
N TYR A 88 -3.55 -1.25 16.36
CA TYR A 88 -4.44 -0.12 16.16
C TYR A 88 -5.02 0.38 17.47
N ASN A 89 -5.34 1.67 17.46
CA ASN A 89 -6.30 2.26 18.37
C ASN A 89 -7.57 2.58 17.60
N MET A 90 -8.70 2.49 18.27
CA MET A 90 -10.00 2.88 17.71
C MET A 90 -10.72 3.81 18.68
N ASP A 91 -11.18 4.95 18.20
CA ASP A 91 -12.07 5.82 18.96
C ASP A 91 -13.51 5.37 18.68
N ASP A 92 -14.10 4.72 19.69
CA ASP A 92 -15.53 4.68 19.92
C ASP A 92 -15.85 5.76 20.98
N SER A 93 -17.09 6.23 21.02
CA SER A 93 -17.71 6.90 22.16
C SER A 93 -17.51 6.24 23.56
N SER A 94 -16.73 5.17 23.69
CA SER A 94 -16.43 4.37 24.88
C SER A 94 -14.92 4.04 24.98
N ILE A 95 -14.28 4.46 26.09
CA ILE A 95 -12.82 4.35 26.36
C ILE A 95 -12.33 2.89 26.55
N ALA A 96 -13.21 1.93 26.82
CA ALA A 96 -12.82 0.59 27.28
C ALA A 96 -12.40 -0.39 26.16
N ASP A 97 -12.78 -0.13 24.90
CA ASP A 97 -12.56 -1.02 23.75
C ASP A 97 -11.60 -0.41 22.70
N ALA A 98 -10.82 0.60 23.09
CA ALA A 98 -10.17 1.54 22.18
C ALA A 98 -8.69 1.24 21.84
N ASP A 99 -8.07 0.25 22.47
CA ASP A 99 -6.63 -0.03 22.33
C ASP A 99 -6.39 -1.52 22.08
N ALA A 100 -5.88 -1.86 20.89
CA ALA A 100 -5.50 -3.20 20.49
C ALA A 100 -3.97 -3.39 20.42
N SER A 101 -3.20 -2.56 21.14
CA SER A 101 -1.74 -2.66 21.22
C SER A 101 -1.29 -4.06 21.65
N GLY A 102 -0.26 -4.59 20.98
CA GLY A 102 0.28 -5.93 21.21
C GLY A 102 -0.52 -7.07 20.59
N SER A 103 -1.43 -6.77 19.66
CA SER A 103 -2.20 -7.80 18.94
C SER A 103 -1.48 -8.32 17.70
N ASP A 104 -0.55 -7.54 17.14
CA ASP A 104 0.28 -7.92 16.00
C ASP A 104 -0.52 -8.49 14.82
N TYR A 105 -1.56 -7.76 14.39
CA TYR A 105 -2.39 -8.18 13.26
C TYR A 105 -1.55 -8.26 11.99
N SER A 106 -1.68 -9.35 11.24
CA SER A 106 -0.94 -9.51 9.99
C SER A 106 -1.49 -8.57 8.91
N ILE A 107 -0.58 -7.97 8.14
CA ILE A 107 -0.93 -7.05 7.06
C ILE A 107 -0.02 -7.24 5.85
N SER A 108 -0.64 -7.13 4.68
CA SER A 108 0.01 -6.88 3.40
C SER A 108 -0.59 -5.64 2.79
N ILE A 109 0.26 -4.65 2.48
CA ILE A 109 -0.12 -3.36 1.93
C ILE A 109 0.53 -3.23 0.55
N THR A 110 -0.29 -3.14 -0.49
CA THR A 110 0.16 -2.90 -1.86
C THR A 110 0.03 -1.42 -2.18
N TYR A 111 1.12 -0.80 -2.61
CA TYR A 111 1.18 0.59 -3.05
C TYR A 111 1.23 0.69 -4.57
N SER A 112 0.64 1.76 -5.10
CA SER A 112 0.76 2.12 -6.51
C SER A 112 0.59 3.63 -6.68
N ILE A 113 1.34 4.22 -7.61
CA ILE A 113 1.17 5.64 -7.98
C ILE A 113 0.74 5.70 -9.44
N SER A 114 -0.34 6.45 -9.70
CA SER A 114 -0.80 6.73 -11.05
C SER A 114 -1.24 8.18 -11.15
N GLY A 115 -0.74 8.90 -12.16
CA GLY A 115 -1.04 10.33 -12.34
C GLY A 115 -0.63 11.20 -11.13
N GLY A 116 0.42 10.80 -10.41
CA GLY A 116 0.89 11.49 -9.19
C GLY A 116 0.03 11.26 -7.95
N LYS A 117 -0.92 10.32 -7.99
CA LYS A 117 -1.78 9.98 -6.85
C LYS A 117 -1.47 8.59 -6.32
N LEU A 118 -1.40 8.46 -4.99
CA LEU A 118 -1.21 7.19 -4.31
C LEU A 118 -2.52 6.41 -4.24
N SER A 119 -2.43 5.10 -4.49
CA SER A 119 -3.45 4.11 -4.15
C SER A 119 -2.84 3.01 -3.29
N ILE A 120 -3.59 2.59 -2.28
CA ILE A 120 -3.21 1.60 -1.28
C ILE A 120 -4.27 0.51 -1.23
N SER A 121 -3.86 -0.76 -1.19
CA SER A 121 -4.74 -1.89 -0.94
C SER A 121 -4.19 -2.75 0.19
N CYS A 122 -5.03 -3.06 1.16
CA CYS A 122 -4.68 -3.78 2.38
C CYS A 122 -5.35 -5.16 2.41
N SER A 123 -4.61 -6.17 2.85
CA SER A 123 -5.13 -7.53 3.11
C SER A 123 -4.46 -8.12 4.34
N GLY A 124 -5.13 -9.02 5.06
CA GLY A 124 -4.58 -9.62 6.27
C GLY A 124 -5.65 -9.87 7.32
N THR A 125 -5.39 -9.49 8.56
CA THR A 125 -6.34 -9.58 9.67
C THR A 125 -6.64 -8.22 10.28
N GLY A 126 -7.67 -8.15 11.12
CA GLY A 126 -8.07 -6.92 11.79
C GLY A 126 -8.76 -5.89 10.88
N PRO A 127 -8.87 -4.63 11.34
CA PRO A 127 -9.69 -3.61 10.69
C PRO A 127 -9.18 -3.11 9.33
N LEU A 128 -7.88 -3.28 9.01
CA LEU A 128 -7.33 -2.97 7.69
C LEU A 128 -7.62 -4.03 6.62
N ASN A 129 -8.10 -5.23 6.99
CA ASN A 129 -8.31 -6.30 6.03
C ASN A 129 -9.36 -5.90 4.97
N GLY A 130 -8.97 -5.93 3.69
CA GLY A 130 -9.82 -5.58 2.56
C GLY A 130 -10.06 -4.08 2.37
N LYS A 131 -9.32 -3.22 3.08
CA LYS A 131 -9.39 -1.77 2.89
C LYS A 131 -8.63 -1.36 1.63
N SER A 132 -9.16 -0.35 0.95
CA SER A 132 -8.46 0.31 -0.15
C SER A 132 -8.66 1.82 -0.05
N PHE A 133 -7.60 2.55 -0.37
CA PHE A 133 -7.56 4.00 -0.36
C PHE A 133 -7.06 4.44 -1.72
N SER A 134 -7.74 5.40 -2.34
CA SER A 134 -7.40 5.89 -3.67
C SER A 134 -7.34 7.41 -3.67
N ASN A 135 -6.64 7.96 -4.67
CA ASN A 135 -6.52 9.40 -4.87
C ASN A 135 -5.72 10.14 -3.80
N GLY A 136 -4.79 9.46 -3.11
CA GLY A 136 -3.90 10.10 -2.15
C GLY A 136 -3.06 11.19 -2.80
N VAL A 137 -3.01 12.37 -2.20
CA VAL A 137 -2.23 13.53 -2.67
C VAL A 137 -1.12 13.81 -1.67
N LEU A 138 0.13 13.80 -2.13
CA LEU A 138 1.29 14.11 -1.30
C LEU A 138 1.17 15.52 -0.72
N GLN A 139 1.40 15.66 0.59
CA GLN A 139 1.44 16.94 1.31
C GLN A 139 2.79 17.66 1.17
#